data_AF-A0A8C3RY16-F1
#
_entry.id   AF-A0A8C3RY16-F1
#
_cell.length_a   1.000
_cell.length_b   1.000
_cell.length_c   1.000
_cell.angle_alpha   90.00
_cell.angle_beta   90.00
_cell.angle_gamma   90.00
#
_symmetry.space_group_name_H-M   'P 1'
#
loop_
_entity.id
_entity.type
_entity.pdbx_description
1 polymer ?
#
loop_
_entity_poly.entity_id
_entity_poly.type
_entity_poly.pdbx_seq_one_letter_code
_entity_poly.pdbx_strand_id
1 'polypeptide(L)' 'IRKILICTAKMSMLITGEENEESCSCPTAVLYDEADRCPICLNCLLGQEVGFPENCRHFFCMTCILKWAEVSFRTKM' A
#
# COMPACT_ATOMS: atom_id res chain seq x y z
N ILE A 1 -20.56 3.52 -10.31
CA ILE A 1 -19.11 3.47 -10.61
C ILE A 1 -18.43 3.47 -9.24
N ARG A 2 -17.74 2.40 -8.84
CA ARG A 2 -17.07 2.36 -7.52
C ARG A 2 -16.01 3.45 -7.53
N LYS A 3 -16.05 4.43 -6.63
CA LYS A 3 -15.12 5.55 -6.68
C LYS A 3 -13.77 5.08 -6.15
N ILE A 4 -12.71 5.42 -6.87
CA ILE A 4 -11.33 5.27 -6.42
C ILE A 4 -10.84 6.67 -6.08
N LEU A 5 -10.40 6.87 -4.85
CA LEU A 5 -9.74 8.11 -4.46
C LEU A 5 -8.23 7.93 -4.66
N ILE A 6 -7.58 8.90 -5.30
CA ILE A 6 -6.13 8.93 -5.45
C ILE A 6 -5.58 9.90 -4.42
N CYS A 7 -4.61 9.46 -3.62
CA CYS A 7 -3.89 10.31 -2.69
C CYS A 7 -2.39 9.97 -2.69
N THR A 8 -1.56 10.90 -2.22
CA THR A 8 -0.13 10.67 -2.07
C THR A 8 0.14 10.12 -0.68
N ALA A 9 0.86 9.00 -0.59
CA ALA A 9 1.32 8.48 0.70
C ALA A 9 2.40 9.42 1.25
N LYS A 10 2.04 10.28 2.21
CA LYS A 10 2.96 11.22 2.87
C LYS A 10 3.80 10.49 3.93
N MET A 11 5.12 10.68 3.88
CA MET A 11 6.13 10.12 4.82
C MET A 11 6.00 10.58 6.28
N SER A 12 5.05 11.45 6.62
CA SER A 12 4.96 12.04 7.94
C SER A 12 4.13 11.15 8.87
N MET A 13 4.76 10.12 9.47
CA MET A 13 4.68 9.81 10.91
C MET A 13 5.23 8.40 11.20
N LEU A 14 6.55 8.23 11.18
CA LEU A 14 7.24 7.19 11.96
C LEU A 14 8.57 7.79 12.49
N ILE A 15 8.45 8.62 13.51
CA ILE A 15 9.47 8.68 14.56
C ILE A 15 8.86 7.88 15.70
N THR A 16 9.28 6.63 15.84
CA THR A 16 9.22 5.94 17.11
C THR A 16 10.62 5.40 17.32
N GLY A 17 11.33 5.95 18.32
CA GLY A 17 12.38 5.17 18.99
C GLY A 17 11.76 3.85 19.46
N GLU A 18 12.47 2.78 19.71
CA GLU A 18 13.78 2.63 20.31
C GLU A 18 14.15 1.12 20.18
N GLU A 19 15.45 0.87 20.03
CA GLU A 19 16.21 -0.38 20.27
C GLU A 19 15.50 -1.70 20.66
N ASN A 20 15.71 -2.77 19.88
CA ASN A 20 16.09 -4.10 20.41
C ASN A 20 16.47 -5.07 19.28
N GLU A 21 17.65 -5.66 19.42
CA GLU A 21 18.25 -6.72 18.61
C GLU A 21 17.52 -8.08 18.75
N GLU A 22 17.05 -8.65 17.64
CA GLU A 22 16.77 -10.10 17.56
C GLU A 22 17.05 -10.57 16.13
N SER A 23 17.99 -11.53 16.05
CA SER A 23 18.52 -12.10 14.82
C SER A 23 17.47 -12.99 14.14
N CYS A 24 17.00 -12.56 12.96
CA CYS A 24 16.46 -13.46 11.95
C CYS A 24 17.08 -13.07 10.60
N SER A 25 17.83 -14.00 10.01
CA SER A 25 18.57 -13.84 8.76
C SER A 25 17.64 -13.69 7.55
N CYS A 26 16.97 -12.55 7.43
CA CYS A 26 16.40 -12.02 6.19
C CYS A 26 16.66 -10.50 6.18
N PRO A 27 17.58 -9.98 5.34
CA PRO A 27 17.78 -8.55 5.26
C PRO A 27 16.52 -7.92 4.68
N THR A 28 16.04 -6.83 5.27
CA THR A 28 14.91 -5.96 4.85
C THR A 28 13.53 -6.19 5.49
N ALA A 29 13.45 -6.64 6.75
CA ALA A 29 12.18 -6.75 7.49
C ALA A 29 12.04 -5.84 8.71
N VAL A 30 12.79 -4.73 8.78
CA VAL A 30 12.61 -3.71 9.83
C VAL A 30 12.49 -2.33 9.19
N LEU A 31 11.38 -1.65 9.51
CA LEU A 31 11.08 -0.21 9.36
C LEU A 31 10.34 0.30 8.11
N TYR A 32 9.59 -0.56 7.41
CA TYR A 32 8.42 -0.08 6.66
C TYR A 32 7.24 -0.89 7.15
N ASP A 33 6.29 -0.21 7.81
CA ASP A 33 5.09 -0.84 8.34
C ASP A 33 4.44 -1.65 7.22
N GLU A 34 3.92 -2.84 7.51
CA GLU A 34 3.29 -3.66 6.48
C GLU A 34 2.11 -2.93 5.82
N ALA A 35 1.57 -1.90 6.50
CA ALA A 35 0.60 -0.94 5.96
C ALA A 35 1.13 -0.03 4.84
N ASP A 36 2.44 0.14 4.72
CA ASP A 36 3.09 0.98 3.70
C ASP A 36 3.42 0.21 2.42
N ARG A 37 3.01 -1.06 2.31
CA ARG A 37 3.24 -1.90 1.14
C ARG A 37 1.94 -2.19 0.41
N CYS A 38 2.03 -2.30 -0.91
CA CYS A 38 0.90 -2.73 -1.72
C CYS A 38 0.55 -4.18 -1.35
N PRO A 39 -0.66 -4.50 -0.89
CA PRO A 39 -1.02 -5.87 -0.50
C PRO A 39 -1.11 -6.83 -1.71
N ILE A 40 -1.00 -6.32 -2.94
CA ILE A 40 -1.02 -7.13 -4.17
C ILE A 40 0.39 -7.48 -4.66
N CYS A 41 1.29 -6.49 -4.70
CA CYS A 41 2.64 -6.67 -5.25
C CYS A 41 3.76 -6.49 -4.24
N LEU A 42 3.44 -6.17 -2.99
CA LEU A 42 4.34 -5.94 -1.86
C LEU A 42 5.38 -4.82 -2.07
N ASN A 43 5.24 -4.02 -3.13
CA ASN A 43 6.05 -2.82 -3.34
C ASN A 43 5.72 -1.74 -2.32
N CYS A 44 6.74 -0.99 -1.94
CA CYS A 44 6.62 0.18 -1.09
C CYS A 44 5.74 1.24 -1.77
N LEU A 45 4.76 1.76 -1.01
CA LEU A 45 3.82 2.77 -1.44
C LEU A 45 4.29 4.20 -1.10
N LEU A 46 5.32 4.32 -0.26
CA LEU A 46 5.79 5.59 0.27
C LEU A 46 6.28 6.53 -0.82
N GLY A 47 5.83 7.78 -0.73
CA GLY A 47 6.19 8.83 -1.69
C GLY A 47 5.59 8.62 -3.08
N GLN A 48 4.74 7.62 -3.27
CA GLN A 48 4.04 7.37 -4.53
C GLN A 48 2.55 7.72 -4.42
N GLU A 49 1.92 7.88 -5.58
CA GLU A 49 0.46 7.93 -5.65
C GLU A 49 -0.12 6.55 -5.33
N VAL A 50 -1.14 6.54 -4.49
CA VAL A 50 -1.87 5.35 -4.09
C VAL A 50 -3.35 5.53 -4.36
N GLY A 51 -4.00 4.43 -4.70
CA GLY A 51 -5.45 4.37 -4.85
C GLY A 51 -6.10 3.79 -3.61
N PHE A 52 -7.29 4.31 -3.30
CA PHE A 52 -8.17 3.84 -2.23
C PHE A 52 -9.54 3.45 -2.79
N PRO A 53 -9.94 2.17 -2.69
CA PRO A 53 -11.31 1.75 -3.01
C PRO A 53 -12.27 2.14 -1.88
N GLU A 54 -13.46 2.68 -2.18
CA GLU A 54 -14.48 2.97 -1.16
C GLU A 54 -14.88 1.75 -0.28
N ASN A 55 -14.70 0.53 -0.79
CA ASN A 55 -15.14 -0.69 -0.10
C ASN A 55 -14.14 -1.24 0.93
N CYS A 56 -12.88 -0.81 0.92
CA CYS A 56 -11.88 -1.33 1.85
C CYS A 56 -10.86 -0.26 2.22
N ARG A 57 -10.43 -0.25 3.49
CA ARG A 57 -9.49 0.76 4.00
C ARG A 57 -8.02 0.50 3.65
N HIS A 58 -7.76 -0.20 2.54
CA HIS A 58 -6.42 -0.63 2.16
C HIS A 58 -5.88 0.25 1.03
N PHE A 59 -4.58 0.53 1.08
CA PHE A 59 -3.88 1.29 0.06
C PHE A 59 -3.28 0.34 -0.97
N PHE A 60 -3.34 0.74 -2.24
CA PHE A 60 -2.76 -0.02 -3.34
C PHE A 60 -1.94 0.92 -4.23
N CYS A 61 -0.85 0.41 -4.81
CA CYS A 61 -0.10 1.19 -5.80
C CYS A 61 -0.94 1.43 -7.05
N MET A 62 -0.63 2.49 -7.80
CA MET A 62 -1.35 2.87 -9.02
C MET A 62 -1.51 1.71 -10.01
N THR A 63 -0.47 0.92 -10.24
CA THR A 63 -0.54 -0.21 -11.18
C THR A 63 -1.57 -1.26 -10.74
N CYS A 64 -1.61 -1.58 -9.45
CA CYS A 64 -2.49 -2.62 -8.92
C CYS A 64 -3.95 -2.15 -8.83
N ILE A 65 -4.20 -0.91 -8.39
CA ILE A 65 -5.56 -0.36 -8.32
C ILE A 65 -6.18 -0.15 -9.70
N LEU A 66 -5.40 0.27 -10.70
CA LEU A 66 -5.89 0.46 -12.07
C LEU A 66 -6.27 -0.88 -12.71
N LYS A 67 -5.44 -1.92 -12.55
CA LYS A 67 -5.78 -3.28 -13.00
C LYS A 67 -7.03 -3.82 -12.31
N TRP A 68 -7.14 -3.61 -11.00
CA TRP A 68 -8.34 -3.98 -10.25
C TRP A 68 -9.59 -3.26 -10.77
N ALA A 69 -9.49 -1.97 -11.09
CA ALA A 69 -10.57 -1.19 -11.67
C ALA A 69 -11.00 -1.77 -13.02
N GLU A 70 -10.05 -2.05 -13.91
CA GLU A 70 -10.33 -2.62 -15.24
C GLU A 70 -11.09 -3.96 -15.13
N VAL A 71 -10.64 -4.87 -14.27
CA VAL A 71 -11.32 -6.16 -14.04
C VAL A 71 -12.71 -5.96 -13.41
N SER A 72 -12.84 -4.98 -12.51
CA SER A 72 -14.11 -4.65 -11.85
C SER A 72 -15.15 -4.04 -12.80
N PHE A 73 -14.71 -3.38 -13.88
CA PHE A 73 -15.61 -2.90 -14.92
C PHE A 73 -16.10 -4.04 -15.84
N ARG A 74 -15.23 -5.02 -16.13
CA ARG A 74 -15.55 -6.13 -17.03
C ARG A 74 -16.53 -7.15 -16.45
N THR A 75 -16.53 -7.34 -15.13
CA THR A 75 -17.41 -8.30 -14.44
C THR A 75 -18.83 -7.78 -14.18
N LYS A 76 -19.15 -6.57 -14.67
CA LYS A 76 -20.45 -5.92 -14.51
C LYS A 76 -21.26 -5.84 -15.82
N MET A 77 -20.92 -6.69 -16.79
CA MET A 77 -21.72 -6.96 -17.99
C MET A 77 -22.61 -8.17 -17.78
#